data_AF-M1MVG1-F1
#
_entry.id   AF-M1MVG1-F1
#
_cell.length_a   1.000
_cell.length_b   1.000
_cell.length_c   1.000
_cell.angle_alpha   90.00
_cell.angle_beta   90.00
_cell.angle_gamma   90.00
#
_symmetry.space_group_name_H-M   'P 1'
#
loop_
_entity.id
_entity.type
_entity.pdbx_description
1 polymer ?
#
loop_
_entity_poly.entity_id
_entity_poly.type
_entity_poly.pdbx_seq_one_letter_code
_entity_poly.pdbx_strand_id
1 'polypeptide(L)'
;MKINRKVRLVQALYGSIILTVMMQPIGMLGYGSYIWMLFMPLLLFFAFGANFKIIPSMIVSYICGVAWALVNGVLAGLLGGLLPETMVNIAAPIIVIFCILTVHENFLAKTIVGNVPALFMGLASTFFSFLIVPANAPAITPVHLIGFFLYGILLSVILAGGGFAVCSLIFGKDKVIEVFEGK
;
A
#
# COMPACT_ATOMS: atom_id res chain seq x y z
N MET A 1 -11.76 -3.17 34.46
CA MET A 1 -11.33 -3.48 33.07
C MET A 1 -9.81 -3.62 33.03
N LYS A 2 -9.26 -4.72 32.47
CA LYS A 2 -7.80 -4.97 32.38
C LYS A 2 -7.10 -3.83 31.62
N ILE A 3 -5.90 -3.44 32.06
CA ILE A 3 -5.11 -2.35 31.45
C ILE A 3 -4.92 -2.53 29.95
N ASN A 4 -4.70 -3.77 29.52
CA ASN A 4 -4.56 -4.19 28.14
C ASN A 4 -5.78 -3.76 27.28
N ARG A 5 -7.01 -3.93 27.80
CA ARG A 5 -8.24 -3.50 27.13
C ARG A 5 -8.40 -1.98 27.12
N LYS A 6 -7.94 -1.27 28.16
CA LYS A 6 -7.95 0.21 28.21
C LYS A 6 -7.03 0.81 27.14
N VAL A 7 -5.80 0.32 27.03
CA VAL A 7 -4.82 0.75 26.02
C VAL A 7 -5.36 0.52 24.61
N ARG A 8 -5.87 -0.69 24.31
CA ARG A 8 -6.44 -0.99 22.99
C ARG A 8 -7.66 -0.15 22.64
N LEU A 9 -8.50 0.19 23.62
CA LEU A 9 -9.66 1.07 23.39
C LEU A 9 -9.23 2.51 23.08
N VAL A 10 -8.24 3.04 23.81
CA VAL A 10 -7.70 4.38 23.52
C VAL A 10 -7.02 4.41 22.15
N GLN A 11 -6.26 3.36 21.81
CA GLN A 11 -5.66 3.21 20.48
C GLN A 11 -6.71 3.19 19.37
N ALA A 12 -7.80 2.42 19.56
CA ALA A 12 -8.89 2.34 18.60
C ALA A 12 -9.63 3.67 18.46
N LEU A 13 -9.89 4.36 19.59
CA LEU A 13 -10.52 5.68 19.59
C LEU A 13 -9.67 6.70 18.83
N TYR A 14 -8.38 6.78 19.16
CA TYR A 14 -7.41 7.62 18.45
C TYR A 14 -7.42 7.32 16.96
N GLY A 15 -7.28 6.05 16.59
CA GLY A 15 -7.25 5.60 15.20
C GLY A 15 -8.52 5.97 14.43
N SER A 16 -9.69 5.75 15.02
CA SER A 16 -10.97 6.09 14.39
C SER A 16 -11.13 7.58 14.10
N ILE A 17 -10.68 8.44 15.01
CA ILE A 17 -10.78 9.90 14.85
C ILE A 17 -9.72 10.38 13.86
N ILE A 18 -8.45 10.03 14.10
CA ILE A 18 -7.35 10.60 13.31
C ILE A 18 -7.41 10.15 11.86
N LEU A 19 -7.70 8.86 11.59
CA LEU A 19 -7.80 8.38 10.22
C LEU A 19 -8.96 9.06 9.50
N THR A 20 -10.14 9.14 10.12
CA THR A 20 -11.32 9.77 9.50
C THR A 20 -11.05 11.24 9.16
N VAL A 21 -10.43 11.99 10.07
CA VAL A 21 -10.07 13.40 9.83
C VAL A 21 -9.02 13.53 8.74
N MET A 22 -7.97 12.72 8.80
CA MET A 22 -6.88 12.78 7.82
C MET A 22 -7.27 12.20 6.46
N MET A 23 -8.38 11.49 6.33
CA MET A 23 -8.89 11.07 5.04
C MET A 23 -9.58 12.24 4.29
N GLN A 24 -10.12 13.24 4.99
CA GLN A 24 -10.91 14.33 4.39
C GLN A 24 -10.20 15.15 3.31
N PRO A 25 -8.89 15.47 3.42
CA PRO A 25 -8.18 16.21 2.37
C PRO A 25 -8.28 15.56 0.99
N ILE A 26 -8.27 14.23 0.90
CA ILE A 26 -8.43 13.51 -0.38
C ILE A 26 -9.81 13.75 -0.98
N GLY A 27 -10.86 13.79 -0.14
CA GLY A 27 -12.20 14.18 -0.56
C GLY A 27 -12.27 15.62 -1.06
N MET A 28 -11.62 16.55 -0.35
CA MET A 28 -11.56 17.97 -0.72
C MET A 28 -10.83 18.22 -2.04
N LEU A 29 -9.86 17.36 -2.39
CA LEU A 29 -9.14 17.40 -3.66
C LEU A 29 -9.91 16.76 -4.83
N GLY A 30 -11.16 16.31 -4.61
CA GLY A 30 -12.01 15.71 -5.64
C GLY A 30 -11.84 14.20 -5.82
N TYR A 31 -11.05 13.54 -4.97
CA TYR A 31 -10.75 12.11 -5.04
C TYR A 31 -11.48 11.31 -3.94
N GLY A 32 -12.64 11.80 -3.46
CA GLY A 32 -13.40 11.15 -2.39
C GLY A 32 -13.78 9.69 -2.68
N SER A 33 -14.04 9.34 -3.93
CA SER A 33 -14.32 7.96 -4.35
C SER A 33 -13.13 7.00 -4.18
N TYR A 34 -11.92 7.52 -4.03
CA TYR A 34 -10.67 6.76 -3.86
C TYR A 34 -10.14 6.73 -2.43
N ILE A 35 -10.87 7.32 -1.47
CA ILE A 35 -10.42 7.45 -0.08
C ILE A 35 -10.08 6.09 0.56
N TRP A 36 -10.73 5.02 0.12
CA TRP A 36 -10.51 3.67 0.61
C TRP A 36 -9.20 3.04 0.11
N MET A 37 -8.64 3.53 -0.99
CA MET A 37 -7.33 3.09 -1.48
C MET A 37 -6.20 3.41 -0.50
N LEU A 38 -6.40 4.41 0.37
CA LEU A 38 -5.43 4.81 1.39
C LEU A 38 -5.21 3.71 2.44
N PHE A 39 -6.13 2.74 2.56
CA PHE A 39 -5.96 1.59 3.44
C PHE A 39 -5.04 0.52 2.86
N MET A 40 -4.76 0.51 1.56
CA MET A 40 -3.88 -0.48 0.92
C MET A 40 -2.47 -0.51 1.55
N PRO A 41 -1.73 0.62 1.63
CA PRO A 41 -0.44 0.65 2.33
C PRO A 41 -0.58 0.36 3.83
N LEU A 42 -1.71 0.68 4.45
CA LEU A 42 -1.97 0.43 5.87
C LEU A 42 -2.11 -1.07 6.17
N LEU A 43 -2.87 -1.79 5.35
CA LEU A 43 -2.95 -3.25 5.41
C LEU A 43 -1.56 -3.87 5.24
N LEU A 44 -0.78 -3.36 4.28
CA LEU A 44 0.55 -3.87 4.02
C LEU A 44 1.52 -3.58 5.19
N PHE A 45 1.47 -2.38 5.76
CA PHE A 45 2.27 -1.99 6.91
C PHE A 45 2.00 -2.86 8.13
N PHE A 46 0.72 -3.14 8.42
CA PHE A 46 0.35 -4.06 9.51
C PHE A 46 0.66 -5.52 9.20
N ALA A 47 0.56 -5.95 7.94
CA ALA A 47 0.99 -7.30 7.54
C ALA A 47 2.49 -7.54 7.81
N PHE A 48 3.30 -6.48 7.74
CA PHE A 48 4.71 -6.50 8.14
C PHE A 48 4.97 -6.19 9.62
N GLY A 49 3.93 -6.22 10.46
CA GLY A 49 4.05 -6.01 11.91
C GLY A 49 4.32 -4.57 12.32
N ALA A 50 3.83 -3.58 11.56
CA ALA A 50 4.03 -2.15 11.82
C ALA A 50 5.53 -1.75 11.92
N ASN A 51 6.37 -2.39 11.12
CA ASN A 51 7.81 -2.14 11.10
C ASN A 51 8.17 -0.92 10.26
N PHE A 52 8.44 0.21 10.90
CA PHE A 52 8.82 1.46 10.21
C PHE A 52 10.05 1.34 9.30
N LYS A 53 10.97 0.41 9.57
CA LYS A 53 12.17 0.21 8.75
C LYS A 53 11.86 -0.32 7.35
N ILE A 54 10.70 -0.93 7.15
CA ILE A 54 10.30 -1.49 5.85
C ILE A 54 9.63 -0.46 4.93
N ILE A 55 9.23 0.70 5.46
CA ILE A 55 8.51 1.74 4.71
C ILE A 55 9.26 2.18 3.44
N PRO A 56 10.58 2.49 3.47
CA PRO A 56 11.29 2.86 2.24
C PRO A 56 11.21 1.74 1.20
N SER A 57 11.32 0.49 1.64
CA SER A 57 11.23 -0.65 0.73
C SER A 57 9.82 -0.82 0.14
N MET A 58 8.78 -0.61 0.94
CA MET A 58 7.38 -0.60 0.44
C MET A 58 7.18 0.47 -0.64
N ILE A 59 7.67 1.70 -0.41
CA ILE A 59 7.52 2.81 -1.34
C ILE A 59 8.21 2.52 -2.66
N VAL A 60 9.50 2.17 -2.63
CA VAL A 60 10.27 1.96 -3.86
C VAL A 60 9.74 0.74 -4.61
N SER A 61 9.43 -0.34 -3.92
CA SER A 61 8.89 -1.54 -4.56
C SER A 61 7.51 -1.30 -5.19
N TYR A 62 6.64 -0.52 -4.55
CA TYR A 62 5.36 -0.11 -5.15
C TYR A 62 5.56 0.68 -6.44
N ILE A 63 6.48 1.65 -6.45
CA ILE A 63 6.83 2.42 -7.66
C ILE A 63 7.40 1.49 -8.74
N CYS A 64 8.24 0.51 -8.39
CA CYS A 64 8.69 -0.51 -9.33
C CYS A 64 7.51 -1.31 -9.90
N GLY A 65 6.52 -1.66 -9.09
CA GLY A 65 5.29 -2.32 -9.52
C GLY A 65 4.52 -1.51 -10.57
N VAL A 66 4.37 -0.20 -10.34
CA VAL A 66 3.79 0.74 -11.31
C VAL A 66 4.57 0.73 -12.62
N ALA A 67 5.91 0.77 -12.55
CA ALA A 67 6.77 0.71 -13.74
C ALA A 67 6.61 -0.62 -14.50
N TRP A 68 6.54 -1.75 -13.79
CA TRP A 68 6.31 -3.06 -14.40
C TRP A 68 4.95 -3.18 -15.10
N ALA A 69 3.92 -2.49 -14.61
CA ALA A 69 2.63 -2.44 -15.31
C ALA A 69 2.74 -1.72 -16.66
N LEU A 70 3.52 -0.65 -16.73
CA LEU A 70 3.80 0.06 -17.98
C LEU A 70 4.61 -0.83 -18.94
N VAL A 71 5.63 -1.53 -18.43
CA VAL A 71 6.40 -2.52 -19.22
C VAL A 71 5.48 -3.61 -19.79
N ASN A 72 4.54 -4.10 -18.99
CA ASN A 72 3.55 -5.07 -19.46
C ASN A 72 2.67 -4.49 -20.58
N GLY A 73 2.22 -3.24 -20.45
CA GLY A 73 1.44 -2.57 -21.50
C GLY A 73 2.21 -2.48 -22.82
N VAL A 74 3.50 -2.12 -22.75
CA VAL A 74 4.38 -2.10 -23.93
C VAL A 74 4.53 -3.51 -24.53
N LEU A 75 4.81 -4.52 -23.70
CA LEU A 75 4.95 -5.90 -24.16
C LEU A 75 3.66 -6.43 -24.80
N ALA A 76 2.50 -6.14 -24.21
CA ALA A 76 1.21 -6.52 -24.75
C ALA A 76 0.98 -5.87 -26.13
N GLY A 77 1.35 -4.59 -26.30
CA GLY A 77 1.29 -3.91 -27.61
C GLY A 77 2.20 -4.56 -28.66
N LEU A 78 3.42 -4.98 -28.28
CA LEU A 78 4.33 -5.68 -29.19
C LEU A 78 3.80 -7.07 -29.58
N LEU A 79 3.24 -7.81 -28.63
CA LEU A 79 2.66 -9.14 -28.88
C LEU A 79 1.33 -9.07 -29.65
N GLY A 80 0.58 -7.98 -29.55
CA GLY A 80 -0.68 -7.77 -30.27
C GLY A 80 -0.56 -7.79 -31.79
N GLY A 81 0.63 -7.54 -32.34
CA GLY A 81 0.91 -7.70 -33.78
C GLY A 81 1.19 -9.15 -34.21
N LEU A 82 1.35 -10.07 -33.26
CA LEU A 82 1.85 -11.44 -33.50
C LEU A 82 0.88 -12.53 -33.02
N LEU A 83 0.08 -12.23 -32.00
CA LEU A 83 -0.76 -13.21 -31.30
C LEU A 83 -2.21 -12.73 -31.19
N PRO A 84 -3.19 -13.66 -31.11
CA PRO A 84 -4.56 -13.33 -30.74
C PRO A 84 -4.63 -12.65 -29.37
N GLU A 85 -5.59 -11.75 -29.18
CA GLU A 85 -5.76 -10.96 -27.95
C GLU A 85 -5.81 -11.82 -26.68
N THR A 86 -6.50 -12.95 -26.72
CA THR A 86 -6.58 -13.89 -25.59
C THR A 86 -5.21 -14.44 -25.19
N MET A 87 -4.33 -14.71 -26.16
CA MET A 87 -2.97 -15.16 -25.90
C MET A 87 -2.07 -14.02 -25.42
N VAL A 88 -2.27 -12.79 -25.91
CA VAL A 88 -1.54 -11.60 -25.43
C VAL A 88 -1.82 -11.36 -23.95
N ASN A 89 -3.09 -11.44 -23.54
CA ASN A 89 -3.53 -11.27 -22.16
C ASN A 89 -3.01 -12.36 -21.20
N ILE A 90 -2.46 -13.46 -21.73
CA ILE A 90 -1.83 -14.53 -20.95
C ILE A 90 -0.30 -14.40 -21.00
N ALA A 91 0.26 -14.28 -22.20
CA ALA A 91 1.70 -14.30 -22.44
C ALA A 91 2.41 -13.08 -21.83
N ALA A 92 1.87 -11.87 -22.00
CA ALA A 92 2.51 -10.67 -21.45
C ALA A 92 2.60 -10.72 -19.91
N PRO A 93 1.51 -11.02 -19.16
CA PRO A 93 1.60 -11.20 -17.72
C PRO A 93 2.52 -12.34 -17.29
N ILE A 94 2.53 -13.49 -17.98
CA ILE A 94 3.46 -14.59 -17.65
C ILE A 94 4.91 -14.11 -17.72
N ILE A 95 5.29 -13.46 -18.82
CA ILE A 95 6.66 -12.97 -19.02
C ILE A 95 7.01 -11.93 -17.97
N VAL A 96 6.15 -10.95 -17.74
CA VAL A 96 6.41 -9.88 -16.77
C VAL A 96 6.49 -10.41 -15.35
N ILE A 97 5.56 -11.28 -14.93
CA ILE A 97 5.58 -11.89 -13.60
C ILE A 97 6.84 -12.74 -13.43
N PHE A 98 7.21 -13.55 -14.43
CA PHE A 98 8.46 -14.31 -14.39
C PHE A 98 9.67 -13.39 -14.20
N CYS A 99 9.74 -12.28 -14.93
CA CYS A 99 10.81 -11.29 -14.79
C CYS A 99 10.79 -10.64 -13.40
N ILE A 100 9.63 -10.28 -12.87
CA ILE A 100 9.49 -9.71 -11.52
C ILE A 100 10.01 -10.68 -10.48
N LEU A 101 9.55 -11.93 -10.48
CA LEU A 101 9.99 -12.93 -9.49
C LEU A 101 11.48 -13.23 -9.65
N THR A 102 11.97 -13.36 -10.88
CA THR A 102 13.41 -13.56 -11.14
C THR A 102 14.26 -12.39 -10.65
N VAL A 103 13.86 -11.15 -10.91
CA VAL A 103 14.68 -9.97 -10.56
C VAL A 103 14.50 -9.58 -9.09
N HIS A 104 13.26 -9.38 -8.65
CA HIS A 104 12.95 -8.79 -7.35
C HIS A 104 12.95 -9.80 -6.21
N GLU A 105 12.43 -11.01 -6.44
CA GLU A 105 12.39 -12.05 -5.41
C GLU A 105 13.70 -12.83 -5.34
N ASN A 106 14.31 -13.19 -6.47
CA ASN A 106 15.53 -13.99 -6.45
C ASN A 106 16.81 -13.13 -6.34
N PHE A 107 17.01 -12.15 -7.22
CA PHE A 107 18.26 -11.38 -7.20
C PHE A 107 18.27 -10.21 -6.21
N LEU A 108 17.13 -9.55 -5.98
CA LEU A 108 17.05 -8.31 -5.21
C LEU A 108 16.29 -8.44 -3.88
N ALA A 109 15.99 -9.66 -3.41
CA ALA A 109 15.19 -9.91 -2.20
C ALA A 109 15.66 -9.18 -0.94
N LYS A 110 16.98 -8.97 -0.79
CA LYS A 110 17.59 -8.31 0.38
C LYS A 110 17.80 -6.81 0.19
N THR A 111 17.23 -6.22 -0.85
CA THR A 111 17.38 -4.79 -1.19
C THR A 111 16.07 -4.05 -0.95
N ILE A 112 16.11 -2.71 -1.09
CA ILE A 112 14.91 -1.87 -0.95
C ILE A 112 13.85 -2.16 -2.01
N VAL A 113 14.20 -2.75 -3.16
CA VAL A 113 13.24 -3.12 -4.21
C VAL A 113 12.74 -4.57 -4.10
N GLY A 114 13.13 -5.29 -3.05
CA GLY A 114 12.77 -6.69 -2.84
C GLY A 114 11.42 -6.90 -2.14
N ASN A 115 10.63 -5.86 -1.88
CA ASN A 115 9.32 -6.01 -1.25
C ASN A 115 8.26 -6.41 -2.30
N VAL A 116 8.25 -7.69 -2.61
CA VAL A 116 7.38 -8.31 -3.61
C VAL A 116 5.89 -8.02 -3.37
N PRO A 117 5.36 -8.08 -2.13
CA PRO A 117 3.97 -7.68 -1.87
C PRO A 117 3.64 -6.23 -2.26
N ALA A 118 4.52 -5.27 -1.92
CA ALA A 118 4.33 -3.87 -2.32
C ALA A 118 4.41 -3.70 -3.85
N LEU A 119 5.32 -4.43 -4.50
CA LEU A 119 5.49 -4.43 -5.94
C LEU A 119 4.23 -4.93 -6.65
N PHE A 120 3.71 -6.09 -6.28
CA PHE A 120 2.47 -6.60 -6.87
C PHE A 120 1.27 -5.70 -6.60
N MET A 121 1.23 -5.02 -5.46
CA MET A 121 0.20 -4.01 -5.18
C MET A 121 0.28 -2.82 -6.16
N GLY A 122 1.48 -2.32 -6.46
CA GLY A 122 1.70 -1.28 -7.46
C GLY A 122 1.33 -1.74 -8.87
N LEU A 123 1.71 -2.97 -9.23
CA LEU A 123 1.36 -3.60 -10.51
C LEU A 123 -0.16 -3.69 -10.69
N ALA A 124 -0.84 -4.31 -9.72
CA ALA A 124 -2.27 -4.57 -9.79
C ALA A 124 -3.10 -3.28 -9.79
N SER A 125 -2.79 -2.33 -8.89
CA SER A 125 -3.49 -1.04 -8.84
C SER A 125 -3.36 -0.24 -10.14
N THR A 126 -2.19 -0.32 -10.80
CA THR A 126 -1.96 0.32 -12.09
C THR A 126 -2.81 -0.31 -13.19
N PHE A 127 -2.87 -1.64 -13.27
CA PHE A 127 -3.78 -2.30 -14.23
C PHE A 127 -5.24 -1.94 -13.98
N PHE A 128 -5.70 -1.95 -12.73
CA PHE A 128 -7.06 -1.54 -12.43
C PHE A 128 -7.35 -0.10 -12.85
N SER A 129 -6.39 0.81 -12.74
CA SER A 129 -6.56 2.19 -13.23
C SER A 129 -6.68 2.31 -14.76
N PHE A 130 -6.12 1.35 -15.51
CA PHE A 130 -6.20 1.33 -16.97
C PHE A 130 -7.41 0.56 -17.50
N LEU A 131 -7.82 -0.49 -16.80
CA LEU A 131 -8.86 -1.42 -17.26
C LEU A 131 -10.26 -1.01 -16.80
N ILE A 132 -10.37 -0.25 -15.70
CA ILE A 132 -11.66 0.15 -15.13
C ILE A 132 -11.95 1.60 -15.49
N VAL A 133 -13.02 1.82 -16.25
CA VAL A 133 -13.61 3.15 -16.43
C VAL A 133 -14.49 3.45 -15.21
N PRO A 134 -14.14 4.45 -14.37
CA PRO A 134 -14.92 4.75 -13.18
C PRO A 134 -16.27 5.40 -13.55
N ALA A 135 -17.36 4.85 -13.02
CA ALA A 135 -18.71 5.39 -13.27
C ALA A 135 -18.99 6.71 -12.52
N ASN A 136 -18.43 6.86 -11.31
CA ASN A 136 -18.68 8.00 -10.40
C ASN A 136 -17.38 8.50 -9.75
N ALA A 137 -16.26 8.46 -10.47
CA ALA A 137 -14.98 8.91 -9.96
C ALA A 137 -14.13 9.49 -11.10
N PRO A 138 -13.24 10.46 -10.82
CA PRO A 138 -12.35 11.01 -11.85
C PRO A 138 -11.35 9.96 -12.32
N ALA A 139 -10.99 9.96 -13.59
CA ALA A 139 -9.91 9.10 -14.09
C ALA A 139 -8.61 9.40 -13.32
N ILE A 140 -7.93 8.34 -12.88
CA ILE A 140 -6.67 8.45 -12.15
C ILE A 140 -5.52 7.95 -13.01
N THR A 141 -4.35 8.52 -12.77
CA THR A 141 -3.11 8.14 -13.48
C THR A 141 -2.17 7.41 -12.53
N PRO A 142 -1.11 6.76 -13.04
CA PRO A 142 -0.08 6.15 -12.21
C PRO A 142 0.51 7.10 -11.14
N VAL A 143 0.58 8.40 -11.44
CA VAL A 143 1.06 9.41 -10.47
C VAL A 143 0.11 9.56 -9.29
N HIS A 144 -1.20 9.53 -9.55
CA HIS A 144 -2.22 9.57 -8.49
C HIS A 144 -2.13 8.33 -7.59
N LEU A 145 -1.89 7.15 -8.18
CA LEU A 145 -1.70 5.91 -7.44
C LEU A 145 -0.50 5.97 -6.48
N ILE A 146 0.62 6.55 -6.94
CA ILE A 146 1.79 6.78 -6.08
C ILE A 146 1.43 7.77 -4.97
N GLY A 147 0.74 8.86 -5.30
CA GLY A 147 0.28 9.84 -4.31
C GLY A 147 -0.61 9.23 -3.22
N PHE A 148 -1.60 8.43 -3.60
CA PHE A 148 -2.47 7.73 -2.65
C PHE A 148 -1.71 6.72 -1.79
N PHE A 149 -0.75 6.00 -2.37
CA PHE A 149 0.08 5.07 -1.63
C PHE A 149 0.94 5.78 -0.59
N LEU A 150 1.65 6.86 -0.99
CA LEU A 150 2.45 7.68 -0.07
C LEU A 150 1.60 8.28 1.05
N TYR A 151 0.42 8.77 0.72
CA TYR A 151 -0.50 9.32 1.70
C TYR A 151 -1.01 8.25 2.67
N GLY A 152 -1.34 7.06 2.19
CA GLY A 152 -1.74 5.96 3.06
C GLY A 152 -0.57 5.44 3.93
N ILE A 153 0.68 5.49 3.46
CA ILE A 153 1.86 5.26 4.32
C ILE A 153 1.92 6.30 5.45
N LEU A 154 1.70 7.58 5.15
CA LEU A 154 1.63 8.63 6.17
C LEU A 154 0.54 8.33 7.20
N LEU A 155 -0.66 7.94 6.77
CA LEU A 155 -1.75 7.54 7.68
C LEU A 155 -1.34 6.36 8.57
N SER A 156 -0.63 5.39 8.02
CA SER A 156 -0.14 4.21 8.74
C SER A 156 0.86 4.60 9.84
N VAL A 157 1.79 5.50 9.51
CA VAL A 157 2.77 6.05 10.46
C VAL A 157 2.09 6.81 11.58
N ILE A 158 1.12 7.68 11.26
CA ILE A 158 0.39 8.48 12.24
C ILE A 158 -0.46 7.57 13.13
N LEU A 159 -1.16 6.60 12.57
CA LEU A 159 -1.96 5.65 13.34
C LEU A 159 -1.11 4.87 14.35
N ALA A 160 -0.02 4.25 13.88
CA ALA A 160 0.82 3.41 14.72
C ALA A 160 1.66 4.23 15.71
N GLY A 161 2.39 5.23 15.21
CA GLY A 161 3.28 6.05 16.02
C GLY A 161 2.53 7.02 16.93
N GLY A 162 1.52 7.71 16.40
CA GLY A 162 0.70 8.64 17.17
C GLY A 162 -0.16 7.94 18.20
N GLY A 163 -0.72 6.77 17.87
CA GLY A 163 -1.48 5.99 18.84
C GLY A 163 -0.61 5.45 19.98
N PHE A 164 0.59 4.95 19.66
CA PHE A 164 1.58 4.58 20.69
C PHE A 164 1.92 5.76 21.60
N ALA A 165 2.13 6.96 21.03
CA ALA A 165 2.44 8.17 21.80
C ALA A 165 1.28 8.57 22.73
N VAL A 166 0.05 8.62 22.22
CA VAL A 166 -1.15 8.95 23.01
C VAL A 166 -1.35 7.94 24.15
N CYS A 167 -1.24 6.65 23.85
CA CYS A 167 -1.35 5.61 24.88
C CYS A 167 -0.25 5.75 25.93
N SER A 168 1.00 6.04 25.51
CA SER A 168 2.15 6.20 26.41
C SER A 168 2.00 7.40 27.33
N LEU A 169 1.41 8.50 26.86
CA LEU A 169 1.13 9.68 27.67
C LEU A 169 0.07 9.41 28.76
N ILE A 170 -0.94 8.59 28.46
CA ILE A 170 -2.05 8.31 29.38
C ILE A 170 -1.72 7.20 30.38
N PHE A 171 -1.06 6.14 29.93
CA PHE A 171 -0.87 4.91 30.73
C PHE A 171 0.56 4.68 31.19
N GLY A 172 1.52 5.48 30.72
CA GLY A 172 2.95 5.29 30.92
C GLY A 172 3.55 4.36 29.87
N LYS A 173 4.76 4.71 29.40
CA LYS A 173 5.42 4.06 28.27
C LYS A 173 5.66 2.56 28.49
N ASP A 174 6.14 2.16 29.66
CA ASP A 174 6.53 0.77 29.94
C ASP A 174 5.33 -0.18 29.84
N LYS A 175 4.20 0.21 30.43
CA LYS A 175 2.94 -0.57 30.37
C LYS A 175 2.39 -0.69 28.95
N VAL A 176 2.62 0.33 28.12
CA VAL A 176 2.17 0.34 26.74
C VAL A 176 3.06 -0.55 25.87
N ILE A 177 4.37 -0.55 26.12
CA ILE A 177 5.32 -1.49 25.49
C ILE A 177 4.93 -2.93 25.81
N GLU A 178 4.70 -3.28 27.08
CA GLU A 178 4.25 -4.64 27.47
C GLU A 178 2.99 -5.07 26.70
N VAL A 179 2.01 -4.18 26.59
CA VAL A 179 0.75 -4.43 25.88
C VAL A 179 0.95 -4.66 24.37
N PHE A 180 1.83 -3.90 23.73
CA PHE A 180 2.09 -4.02 22.28
C PHE A 180 3.09 -5.14 21.94
N GLU A 181 4.03 -5.46 22.83
CA GLU A 181 4.95 -6.59 22.69
C GLU A 181 4.32 -7.94 23.10
N GLY A 182 3.16 -7.93 23.74
CA GLY A 182 2.46 -9.14 24.15
C GLY A 182 3.09 -9.86 25.34
N LYS A 183 3.78 -9.13 26.22
CA LYS A 183 4.27 -9.63 27.51
C LYS A 183 3.19 -9.52 28.60
#